data_AF-A0AAE3SHT5-F1
#
_entry.id   AF-A0AAE3SHT5-F1
#
_cell.length_a   1.000
_cell.length_b   1.000
_cell.length_c   1.000
_cell.angle_alpha   90.00
_cell.angle_beta   90.00
_cell.angle_gamma   90.00
#
_symmetry.space_group_name_H-M   'P 1'
#
loop_
_entity.id
_entity.type
_entity.pdbx_description
1 polymer ?
#
loop_
_entity_poly.entity_id
_entity_poly.type
_entity_poly.pdbx_seq_one_letter_code
_entity_poly.pdbx_strand_id
1 'polypeptide(L)'
;MEKFRCPNCGNKIPMTELLNFKRSHQTKCEKCQANLRPKKIKSWNFGFGLGFLAVAVPVKIYWYYNRDFLVGMSLGLLCGILFITLFILYLYKVTEFEEI
;
A
#
# COMPACT_ATOMS: atom_id res chain seq x y z
N MET A 1 12.64 10.98 7.78
CA MET A 1 13.40 10.79 6.52
C MET A 1 12.45 10.21 5.49
N GLU A 2 12.06 10.98 4.47
CA GLU A 2 11.17 10.52 3.39
C GLU A 2 11.99 9.73 2.36
N LYS A 3 11.74 8.41 2.25
CA LYS A 3 12.51 7.50 1.38
C LYS A 3 11.98 7.41 -0.06
N PHE A 4 10.81 8.00 -0.33
CA PHE A 4 10.15 8.02 -1.63
C PHE A 4 10.68 9.12 -2.57
N ARG A 5 12.01 9.14 -2.76
CA ARG A 5 12.69 10.11 -3.61
C ARG A 5 13.61 9.39 -4.60
N CYS A 6 13.80 10.01 -5.76
CA CYS A 6 14.82 9.55 -6.70
C CYS A 6 16.22 9.65 -6.05
N PRO A 7 17.04 8.59 -6.08
CA PRO A 7 18.37 8.60 -5.50
C PRO A 7 19.33 9.57 -6.22
N ASN A 8 19.11 9.81 -7.52
CA ASN A 8 19.99 10.64 -8.36
C ASN A 8 19.65 12.15 -8.25
N CYS A 9 18.37 12.53 -8.34
CA CYS A 9 17.97 13.94 -8.34
C CYS A 9 17.17 14.40 -7.10
N GLY A 10 16.89 13.51 -6.15
CA GLY A 10 16.11 13.82 -4.94
C GLY A 10 14.64 14.18 -5.19
N ASN A 11 14.14 14.05 -6.44
CA ASN A 11 12.77 14.42 -6.78
C ASN A 11 11.76 13.46 -6.13
N LYS A 12 10.59 13.98 -5.74
CA LYS A 12 9.50 13.16 -5.20
C LYS A 12 8.86 12.36 -6.33
N ILE A 13 8.68 11.07 -6.10
CA ILE A 13 8.06 10.16 -7.06
C ILE A 13 6.56 10.10 -6.76
N PRO A 14 5.66 10.18 -7.77
CA PRO A 14 4.23 10.19 -7.54
C PRO A 14 3.75 8.89 -6.87
N MET A 15 2.87 9.02 -5.87
CA MET A 15 2.28 7.87 -5.16
C MET A 15 1.49 6.92 -6.08
N THR A 16 1.05 7.39 -7.25
CA THR A 16 0.36 6.55 -8.25
C THR A 16 1.23 5.43 -8.78
N GLU A 17 2.57 5.56 -8.71
CA GLU A 17 3.47 4.47 -9.07
C GLU A 17 3.49 3.33 -8.04
N LEU A 18 3.05 3.60 -6.79
CA LEU A 18 2.84 2.52 -5.80
C LEU A 18 1.80 1.51 -6.27
N LEU A 19 0.73 2.02 -6.90
CA LEU A 19 -0.38 1.21 -7.43
C LEU A 19 0.05 0.38 -8.65
N ASN A 20 1.08 0.84 -9.37
CA ASN A 20 1.59 0.20 -10.58
C ASN A 20 2.79 -0.73 -10.33
N PHE A 21 3.21 -0.94 -9.07
CA PHE A 21 4.32 -1.85 -8.74
C PHE A 21 3.99 -3.32 -9.06
N LYS A 22 4.19 -3.71 -10.32
CA LYS A 22 4.45 -5.09 -10.72
C LYS A 22 5.94 -5.40 -10.49
N ARG A 23 6.28 -6.68 -10.27
CA ARG A 23 7.66 -7.15 -9.97
C ARG A 23 8.75 -6.68 -10.95
N SER A 24 8.36 -6.29 -12.16
CA SER A 24 9.21 -5.80 -13.24
C SER A 24 8.97 -4.33 -13.62
N HIS A 25 8.18 -3.57 -12.86
CA HIS A 25 7.90 -2.17 -13.21
C HIS A 25 9.16 -1.33 -13.00
N GLN A 26 9.67 -0.77 -14.10
CA GLN A 26 10.72 0.24 -14.11
C GLN A 26 10.04 1.60 -14.19
N THR A 27 10.36 2.47 -13.25
CA THR A 27 9.84 3.83 -13.20
C THR A 27 10.93 4.77 -13.69
N LYS A 28 10.65 5.58 -14.71
CA LYS A 28 11.59 6.64 -15.12
C LYS A 28 11.34 7.87 -14.28
N CYS A 29 12.40 8.45 -13.72
CA CYS A 29 12.26 9.73 -13.06
C CYS A 29 11.97 10.83 -14.10
N GLU A 30 10.90 11.61 -13.93
CA GLU A 30 10.54 12.70 -14.85
C GLU A 30 11.65 13.77 -14.99
N LYS A 31 12.48 13.93 -13.96
CA LYS A 31 13.52 14.98 -13.91
C LYS A 31 14.86 14.54 -14.45
N CYS A 32 15.38 13.39 -14.00
CA CYS A 32 16.71 12.91 -14.40
C CYS A 32 16.67 11.78 -15.42
N GLN A 33 15.47 11.33 -15.84
CA GLN A 33 15.25 10.19 -16.74
C GLN A 33 15.91 8.87 -16.33
N ALA A 34 16.46 8.79 -15.12
CA ALA A 34 17.04 7.57 -14.56
C ALA A 34 15.98 6.48 -14.43
N ASN A 35 16.36 5.24 -14.79
CA ASN A 35 15.52 4.07 -14.59
C ASN A 35 15.61 3.64 -13.12
N LEU A 36 14.48 3.69 -12.42
CA LEU A 36 14.39 3.36 -11.01
C LEU A 36 13.66 2.04 -10.83
N ARG A 37 14.18 1.21 -9.93
CA ARG A 37 13.54 0.00 -9.44
C ARG A 37 13.37 0.07 -7.92
N PRO A 38 12.20 -0.29 -7.39
CA PRO A 38 12.03 -0.44 -5.94
C PRO A 38 12.90 -1.59 -5.40
N LYS A 39 13.73 -1.34 -4.38
CA LYS A 39 14.57 -2.36 -3.72
C LYS A 39 13.76 -3.47 -3.07
N LYS A 40 12.62 -3.13 -2.49
CA LYS A 40 11.76 -4.06 -1.75
C LYS A 40 10.32 -3.89 -2.22
N ILE A 41 9.91 -4.72 -3.18
CA ILE A 41 8.50 -4.82 -3.59
C ILE A 41 7.83 -5.80 -2.63
N LYS A 42 7.06 -5.29 -1.67
CA LYS A 42 6.13 -6.15 -0.93
C LYS A 42 4.97 -6.46 -1.88
N SER A 43 4.68 -7.74 -2.08
CA SER A 43 3.64 -8.16 -3.03
C SER A 43 2.31 -7.49 -2.70
N TRP A 44 1.66 -6.89 -3.69
CA TRP A 44 0.33 -6.32 -3.56
C TRP A 44 -0.68 -7.34 -2.99
N ASN A 45 -0.54 -8.61 -3.39
CA ASN A 45 -1.35 -9.71 -2.86
C ASN A 45 -1.19 -9.90 -1.34
N PHE A 46 -0.01 -9.61 -0.80
CA PHE A 46 0.23 -9.70 0.65
C PHE A 46 -0.50 -8.56 1.40
N GLY A 47 -0.47 -7.35 0.85
CA GLY A 47 -1.24 -6.22 1.37
C GLY A 47 -2.75 -6.46 1.28
N PHE A 48 -3.22 -6.99 0.15
CA PHE A 48 -4.62 -7.32 -0.07
C PHE A 48 -5.11 -8.44 0.88
N GLY A 49 -4.32 -9.49 1.07
CA GLY A 49 -4.63 -10.57 2.01
C GLY A 49 -4.72 -10.08 3.46
N LEU A 50 -3.78 -9.23 3.90
CA LEU A 50 -3.84 -8.61 5.23
C LEU A 50 -5.04 -7.67 5.38
N GLY A 51 -5.34 -6.87 4.35
CA GLY A 51 -6.52 -6.00 4.34
C GLY A 51 -7.83 -6.79 4.42
N PHE A 52 -7.93 -7.91 3.70
CA PHE A 52 -9.08 -8.80 3.77
C PHE A 52 -9.26 -9.39 5.17
N LEU A 53 -8.18 -9.84 5.81
CA LEU A 53 -8.21 -10.31 7.19
C LEU A 53 -8.65 -9.19 8.16
N ALA A 54 -8.16 -7.97 7.97
CA ALA A 54 -8.53 -6.80 8.77
C ALA A 54 -10.02 -6.43 8.65
N VAL A 55 -10.69 -6.79 7.55
CA VAL A 55 -12.15 -6.61 7.37
C VAL A 55 -12.92 -7.81 7.90
N ALA A 56 -12.50 -9.03 7.53
CA ALA A 56 -13.24 -10.26 7.83
C ALA A 56 -13.31 -10.56 9.34
N VAL A 57 -12.23 -10.29 10.08
CA VAL A 57 -12.16 -10.52 11.53
C VAL A 57 -13.19 -9.68 12.30
N PRO A 58 -13.23 -8.33 12.18
CA PRO A 58 -14.21 -7.52 12.90
C PRO A 58 -15.65 -7.80 12.46
N VAL A 59 -15.89 -8.08 11.17
CA VAL A 59 -17.23 -8.46 10.69
C VAL A 59 -17.70 -9.75 11.38
N LYS A 60 -16.83 -10.77 11.44
CA LYS A 60 -17.16 -12.07 12.05
C LYS A 60 -17.37 -11.96 13.56
N ILE A 61 -16.53 -11.17 14.25
CA ILE A 61 -16.68 -10.91 15.69
C ILE A 61 -18.01 -10.20 15.94
N TYR A 62 -18.31 -9.14 15.20
CA TYR A 62 -19.54 -8.37 15.40
C TYR A 62 -20.79 -9.20 15.10
N TRP A 63 -20.76 -9.99 14.02
CA TRP A 63 -21.83 -10.92 13.65
C TRP A 63 -22.13 -11.94 14.76
N TYR A 64 -21.10 -12.43 15.45
CA TYR A 64 -21.25 -13.40 16.53
C TYR A 64 -22.02 -12.82 17.74
N TYR A 65 -21.78 -11.55 18.09
CA TYR A 65 -22.37 -10.93 19.28
C TYR A 65 -23.73 -10.28 19.04
N ASN A 66 -23.90 -9.56 17.92
CA ASN A 66 -25.09 -8.74 17.70
C ASN A 66 -26.05 -9.31 16.65
N ARG A 67 -25.65 -10.31 15.84
CA ARG A 67 -26.41 -10.83 14.68
C ARG A 67 -26.82 -9.79 13.62
N ASP A 68 -26.41 -8.53 13.79
CA ASP A 68 -26.69 -7.44 12.85
C ASP A 68 -25.64 -7.38 11.73
N PHE A 69 -26.01 -7.82 10.54
CA PHE A 69 -25.09 -7.95 9.40
C PHE A 69 -24.60 -6.59 8.92
N LEU A 70 -25.53 -5.66 8.73
CA LEU A 70 -25.25 -4.35 8.14
C LEU A 70 -24.23 -3.57 8.96
N VAL A 71 -24.41 -3.57 10.28
CA VAL A 71 -23.51 -2.82 11.18
C VAL A 71 -22.13 -3.47 11.19
N GLY A 72 -22.06 -4.80 11.24
CA GLY A 72 -20.80 -5.54 11.12
C GLY A 72 -20.07 -5.24 9.80
N MET A 73 -20.79 -5.20 8.68
CA MET A 73 -20.22 -4.88 7.37
C MET A 73 -19.68 -3.44 7.32
N SER A 74 -20.41 -2.47 7.88
CA SER A 74 -19.97 -1.07 7.92
C SER A 74 -18.69 -0.86 8.76
N LEU A 75 -18.61 -1.52 9.92
CA LEU A 75 -17.42 -1.58 10.77
C LEU A 75 -16.24 -2.24 10.04
N GLY A 76 -16.48 -3.36 9.38
CA GLY A 76 -15.49 -4.04 8.56
C GLY A 76 -14.92 -3.14 7.47
N LEU A 77 -15.78 -2.46 6.71
CA LEU A 77 -15.39 -1.53 5.66
C LEU A 77 -14.55 -0.37 6.19
N LEU A 78 -14.97 0.24 7.31
CA LEU A 78 -14.20 1.33 7.95
C LEU A 78 -12.80 0.87 8.37
N CYS A 79 -12.70 -0.31 9.01
CA CYS A 79 -11.41 -0.93 9.35
C CYS A 79 -10.55 -1.23 8.12
N GLY A 80 -11.16 -1.77 7.07
CA GLY A 80 -10.46 -2.07 5.82
C GLY A 80 -9.88 -0.84 5.15
N ILE A 81 -10.69 0.23 5.03
CA ILE A 81 -10.25 1.51 4.45
C ILE A 81 -9.09 2.08 5.26
N LEU A 82 -9.22 2.16 6.59
CA LEU A 82 -8.15 2.63 7.47
C LEU A 82 -6.86 1.82 7.30
N PHE A 83 -6.98 0.50 7.25
CA PHE A 83 -5.83 -0.39 7.08
C PHE A 83 -5.14 -0.18 5.73
N ILE A 84 -5.92 -0.09 4.63
CA ILE A 84 -5.37 0.16 3.29
C ILE A 84 -4.66 1.52 3.25
N THR A 85 -5.26 2.58 3.80
CA THR A 85 -4.63 3.91 3.85
C THR A 85 -3.32 3.88 4.64
N LEU A 86 -3.30 3.25 5.82
CA LEU A 86 -2.10 3.11 6.62
C LEU A 86 -1.03 2.26 5.92
N PHE A 87 -1.43 1.20 5.22
CA PHE A 87 -0.53 0.34 4.47
C PHE A 87 0.13 1.09 3.30
N ILE A 88 -0.63 1.89 2.56
CA ILE A 88 -0.11 2.75 1.48
C ILE A 88 0.88 3.78 2.04
N LEU A 89 0.53 4.44 3.16
CA LEU A 89 1.42 5.39 3.83
C LEU A 89 2.70 4.72 4.35
N TYR A 90 2.58 3.52 4.90
CA TYR A 90 3.71 2.72 5.35
C TYR A 90 4.64 2.38 4.19
N LEU A 91 4.09 1.87 3.08
CA LEU A 91 4.86 1.62 1.87
C LEU A 91 5.54 2.91 1.41
N TYR A 92 4.84 4.03 1.31
CA TYR A 92 5.45 5.30 0.92
C TYR A 92 6.63 5.73 1.81
N LYS A 93 6.58 5.47 3.12
CA LYS A 93 7.72 5.79 4.00
C LYS A 93 8.87 4.81 3.92
N VAL A 94 8.61 3.54 3.57
CA VAL A 94 9.59 2.45 3.65
C VAL A 94 10.18 2.06 2.30
N THR A 95 9.47 2.30 1.19
CA THR A 95 9.95 1.91 -0.14
C THR A 95 11.14 2.78 -0.51
N GLU A 96 12.26 2.12 -0.80
CA GLU A 96 13.49 2.72 -1.31
C GLU A 96 13.65 2.35 -2.78
N PHE A 97 14.15 3.29 -3.57
CA PHE A 97 14.42 3.11 -4.99
C PHE A 97 15.92 2.95 -5.23
N GLU A 98 16.28 2.10 -6.18
CA GLU A 98 17.64 1.91 -6.71
C GLU A 98 17.66 2.23 -8.20
N GLU A 99 18.77 2.78 -8.67
CA GLU A 99 19.01 3.04 -10.10
C GLU A 99 19.51 1.75 -10.79
N ILE A 100 19.00 1.48 -11.99
CA ILE A 100 19.46 0.38 -12.86
C ILE A 100 20.18 0.96 -14.08
#